data_AF-A0A392P8Q9-F1
#
_entry.id   AF-A0A392P8Q9-F1
#
_cell.length_a   1.000
_cell.length_b   1.000
_cell.length_c   1.000
_cell.angle_alpha   90.00
_cell.angle_beta   90.00
_cell.angle_gamma   90.00
#
_symmetry.space_group_name_H-M   'P 1'
#
loop_
_entity.id
_entity.type
_entity.pdbx_description
1 polymer ?
#
loop_
_entity_poly.entity_id
_entity_poly.type
_entity_poly.pdbx_seq_one_letter_code
_entity_poly.pdbx_strand_id
1 'polypeptide(L)'
;IDIWETRKVFGSRAQGLKDEIMGKSSLPSSASNGKNSNPIKISKRDAHSLRLKLAIGCLPEKILTALHSVNEEHPNEEAALNKCNAAVCQVGKLVEDVENTLSQGKRTSKLNLCFLS
;
A
#
# COMPACT_ATOMS: atom_id res chain seq x y z
N ILE A 1 -6.24 9.96 -20.08
CA ILE A 1 -6.24 11.41 -20.39
C ILE A 1 -7.60 11.83 -20.91
N ASP A 2 -8.21 11.05 -21.79
CA ASP A 2 -9.53 11.34 -22.39
C ASP A 2 -10.64 11.59 -21.36
N ILE A 3 -10.70 10.83 -20.26
CA ILE A 3 -11.66 11.09 -19.16
C ILE A 3 -11.43 12.48 -18.53
N TRP A 4 -10.18 12.88 -18.35
CA TRP A 4 -9.80 14.17 -17.76
C TRP A 4 -10.07 15.34 -18.71
N GLU A 5 -10.02 15.10 -20.02
CA GLU A 5 -10.36 16.06 -21.06
C GLU A 5 -11.89 16.27 -21.14
N THR A 6 -12.67 15.17 -21.16
CA THR A 6 -14.14 15.21 -21.14
C THR A 6 -14.68 15.94 -19.92
N ARG A 7 -14.05 15.75 -18.76
CA ARG A 7 -14.45 16.41 -17.51
C ARG A 7 -13.74 17.74 -17.25
N LYS A 8 -12.91 18.20 -18.18
CA LYS A 8 -12.11 19.45 -18.09
C LYS A 8 -11.33 19.61 -16.78
N VAL A 9 -10.83 18.50 -16.21
CA VAL A 9 -10.13 18.48 -14.91
C VAL A 9 -8.94 19.44 -14.88
N PHE A 10 -8.27 19.63 -16.01
CA PHE A 10 -7.09 20.48 -16.15
C PHE A 10 -7.27 21.64 -17.14
N GLY A 11 -8.48 21.84 -17.67
CA GLY A 11 -8.74 22.85 -18.71
C GLY A 11 -7.75 22.76 -19.88
N SER A 12 -7.20 23.90 -20.30
CA SER A 12 -6.22 23.98 -21.41
C SER A 12 -4.89 23.28 -21.12
N ARG A 13 -4.58 22.97 -19.86
CA ARG A 13 -3.34 22.30 -19.44
C ARG A 13 -3.34 20.80 -19.74
N ALA A 14 -4.48 20.20 -20.06
CA ALA A 14 -4.60 18.78 -20.36
C ALA A 14 -3.75 18.33 -21.57
N GLN A 15 -3.57 19.22 -22.56
CA GLN A 15 -2.74 18.94 -23.74
C GLN A 15 -1.24 18.85 -23.38
N GLY A 16 -0.72 19.77 -22.56
CA GLY A 16 0.65 19.69 -22.08
C GLY A 16 0.91 18.43 -21.23
N LEU A 17 -0.09 18.00 -20.44
CA LEU A 17 0.00 16.74 -19.69
C LEU A 17 0.02 15.52 -20.61
N LYS A 18 -0.69 15.55 -21.74
CA LYS A 18 -0.68 14.48 -22.75
C LYS A 18 0.67 14.34 -23.43
N ASP A 19 1.34 15.45 -23.70
CA ASP A 19 2.67 15.46 -24.29
C ASP A 19 3.75 14.97 -23.32
N GLU A 20 3.60 15.28 -22.03
CA GLU A 20 4.46 14.80 -20.94
C GLU A 20 4.30 13.30 -20.67
N ILE A 21 3.05 12.80 -20.59
CA ILE A 21 2.76 11.37 -20.35
C ILE A 21 3.14 10.50 -21.55
N MET A 22 2.97 11.01 -22.78
CA MET A 22 3.30 10.27 -24.01
C MET A 22 4.80 10.37 -24.37
N GLY A 23 5.62 11.05 -23.56
CA GLY A 23 7.07 11.08 -23.69
C GLY A 23 7.59 11.79 -24.95
N LYS A 24 6.80 12.70 -25.55
CA LYS A 24 7.12 13.30 -26.86
C LYS A 24 7.89 14.61 -26.81
N SER A 25 8.13 15.18 -25.64
CA SER A 25 9.03 16.32 -25.49
C SER A 25 10.02 16.06 -24.37
N SER A 26 11.29 16.16 -24.75
CA SER A 26 12.47 16.18 -23.91
C SER A 26 12.19 16.96 -22.62
N LEU A 27 12.68 16.37 -21.52
CA LEU A 27 12.91 17.00 -20.21
C LEU A 27 12.96 18.52 -20.33
N PRO A 28 12.13 19.30 -19.59
CA PRO A 28 12.15 20.74 -19.72
C PRO A 28 13.57 21.21 -19.41
N SER A 29 14.28 21.62 -20.47
CA SER A 29 15.52 22.35 -20.34
C SER A 29 15.17 23.56 -19.50
N SER A 30 15.80 23.61 -18.33
CA SER A 30 15.69 24.67 -17.37
C SER A 30 15.97 26.00 -18.08
N ALA A 31 14.92 26.70 -18.51
CA ALA A 31 15.01 28.06 -18.95
C ALA A 31 15.31 28.90 -17.71
N SER A 32 16.60 29.05 -17.44
CA SER A 32 17.13 30.02 -16.50
C SER A 32 16.74 31.41 -17.00
N ASN A 33 15.66 31.97 -16.46
CA ASN A 33 15.53 33.42 -16.44
C ASN A 33 14.87 33.90 -15.15
N GLY A 34 15.70 34.55 -14.34
CA GLY A 34 15.26 35.63 -13.46
C GLY A 34 14.41 35.26 -12.25
N LYS A 35 15.06 34.72 -11.20
CA LYS A 35 14.86 34.95 -9.75
C LYS A 35 15.05 33.65 -8.99
N ASN A 36 16.28 33.45 -8.52
CA ASN A 36 16.62 32.36 -7.63
C ASN A 36 15.92 32.57 -6.27
N SER A 37 15.02 31.67 -5.93
CA SER A 37 14.72 31.33 -4.55
C SER A 37 14.33 29.86 -4.52
N ASN A 38 15.30 29.00 -4.86
CA ASN A 38 15.15 27.56 -4.79
C ASN A 38 14.87 27.17 -3.32
N PRO A 39 13.66 26.69 -2.96
CA PRO A 39 13.37 26.27 -1.59
C PRO A 39 13.87 24.85 -1.29
N ILE A 40 14.49 24.18 -2.27
CA ILE A 40 14.83 22.76 -2.21
C ILE A 40 16.27 22.57 -2.71
N LYS A 41 17.16 22.13 -1.83
CA LYS A 41 18.50 21.63 -2.19
C LYS A 41 18.53 20.13 -1.95
N ILE A 42 18.59 19.36 -3.03
CA ILE A 42 18.77 17.90 -2.99
C ILE A 42 20.26 17.66 -2.76
N SER A 43 20.65 17.31 -1.52
CA SER A 43 21.98 16.78 -1.26
C SER A 43 22.02 15.27 -1.54
N LYS A 44 23.19 14.82 -2.02
CA LYS A 44 23.57 13.48 -2.50
C LYS A 44 22.73 12.30 -1.98
N ARG A 45 22.34 11.44 -2.93
CA ARG A 45 21.52 10.23 -2.78
C ARG A 45 22.35 9.09 -2.17
N ASP A 46 22.20 8.90 -0.87
CA ASP A 46 22.66 7.69 -0.17
C ASP A 46 21.47 6.73 -0.08
N ALA A 47 21.70 5.42 -0.20
CA ALA A 47 20.67 4.38 -0.43
C ALA A 47 19.53 4.31 0.61
N HIS A 48 19.59 5.07 1.71
CA HIS A 48 18.59 5.05 2.79
C HIS A 48 18.07 6.42 3.23
N SER A 49 18.48 7.53 2.61
CA SER A 49 17.91 8.83 3.01
C SER A 49 18.09 9.92 1.96
N LEU A 50 16.96 10.39 1.40
CA LEU A 50 16.92 11.67 0.69
C LEU A 50 16.93 12.79 1.73
N ARG A 51 18.11 13.33 2.04
CA ARG A 51 18.24 14.54 2.88
C ARG A 51 17.79 15.77 2.10
N LEU A 52 16.47 15.99 2.07
CA LEU A 52 15.83 17.13 1.42
C LEU A 52 15.66 18.27 2.44
N LYS A 53 16.41 19.37 2.28
CA LYS A 53 16.19 20.58 3.08
C LYS A 53 15.05 21.38 2.44
N LEU A 54 13.89 21.35 3.09
CA LEU A 54 12.68 22.07 2.68
C LEU A 54 12.55 23.37 3.48
N ALA A 55 12.01 24.42 2.86
CA ALA A 55 11.62 25.62 3.58
C ALA A 55 10.42 25.32 4.50
N ILE A 56 10.49 25.68 5.77
CA ILE A 56 9.41 25.45 6.74
C ILE A 56 8.15 26.24 6.32
N GLY A 57 6.99 25.59 6.31
CA GLY A 57 5.68 26.09 5.92
C GLY A 57 5.29 25.86 4.45
N CYS A 58 6.20 25.38 3.59
CA CYS A 58 5.94 25.30 2.15
C CYS A 58 5.27 23.98 1.72
N LEU A 59 4.59 23.99 0.56
CA LEU A 59 3.89 22.82 0.02
C LEU A 59 4.76 21.53 -0.05
N PRO A 60 6.03 21.59 -0.50
CA PRO A 60 6.94 20.45 -0.43
C PRO A 60 7.10 19.83 0.96
N GLU A 61 7.16 20.63 2.02
CA GLU A 61 7.28 20.15 3.40
C GLU A 61 6.00 19.42 3.82
N LYS A 62 4.83 20.01 3.53
CA LYS A 62 3.54 19.38 3.84
C LYS A 62 3.38 18.02 3.16
N ILE A 63 3.81 17.90 1.90
CA ILE A 63 3.79 16.64 1.17
C ILE A 63 4.72 15.62 1.82
N LEU A 64 5.95 16.01 2.16
CA LEU A 64 6.93 15.13 2.78
C LEU A 64 6.48 14.67 4.18
N THR A 65 5.93 15.57 5.01
CA THR A 65 5.40 15.24 6.33
C THR A 65 4.20 14.30 6.23
N ALA A 66 3.28 14.51 5.28
CA ALA A 66 2.15 13.60 5.07
C ALA A 66 2.63 12.21 4.64
N LEU A 67 3.60 12.12 3.72
CA LEU A 67 4.19 10.86 3.29
C LEU A 67 4.90 10.14 4.44
N HIS A 68 5.69 10.87 5.23
CA HIS A 68 6.36 10.32 6.40
C HIS A 68 5.34 9.81 7.43
N SER A 69 4.28 10.58 7.72
CA SER A 69 3.23 10.16 8.64
C SER A 69 2.54 8.86 8.20
N VAL A 70 2.24 8.73 6.91
CA VAL A 70 1.64 7.50 6.36
C VAL A 70 2.62 6.33 6.47
N ASN A 71 3.91 6.55 6.21
CA ASN A 71 4.90 5.47 6.18
C ASN A 71 5.34 5.01 7.58
N GLU A 72 5.40 5.91 8.55
CA GLU A 72 5.75 5.61 9.94
C GLU A 72 4.60 4.93 10.71
N GLU A 73 3.36 4.99 10.20
CA GLU A 73 2.19 4.36 10.82
C GLU A 73 2.10 2.83 10.54
N HIS A 74 2.96 2.29 9.67
CA HIS A 74 2.93 0.88 9.22
C HIS A 74 3.97 -0.11 9.82
N PRO A 75 4.50 -0.01 11.05
CA PRO A 75 5.41 -1.05 11.57
C PRO A 75 4.70 -2.30 12.13
N ASN A 76 3.38 -2.29 12.34
CA ASN A 76 2.69 -3.34 13.12
C ASN A 76 1.45 -3.96 12.44
N GLU A 77 1.07 -3.50 11.25
CA GLU A 77 -0.07 -4.09 10.52
C GLU A 77 0.20 -5.54 10.13
N GLU A 78 1.39 -5.82 9.59
CA GLU A 78 1.75 -7.17 9.15
C GLU A 78 1.82 -8.16 10.32
N ALA A 79 2.29 -7.72 11.49
CA ALA A 79 2.29 -8.54 12.69
C ALA A 79 0.87 -8.82 13.21
N ALA A 80 -0.05 -7.85 13.11
CA ALA A 80 -1.45 -8.04 13.46
C ALA A 80 -2.15 -9.00 12.48
N LEU A 81 -1.89 -8.85 11.18
CA LEU A 81 -2.44 -9.72 10.13
C LEU A 81 -1.95 -11.17 10.31
N ASN A 82 -0.66 -11.36 10.58
CA ASN A 82 -0.09 -12.69 10.83
C ASN A 82 -0.71 -13.38 12.06
N LYS A 83 -0.97 -12.63 13.14
CA LYS A 83 -1.69 -13.16 14.31
C LYS A 83 -3.13 -13.56 13.99
N CYS A 84 -3.84 -12.74 13.20
CA CYS A 84 -5.19 -13.06 12.76
C CYS A 84 -5.21 -14.33 11.90
N ASN A 85 -4.31 -14.44 10.94
CA ASN A 85 -4.19 -15.62 10.09
C ASN A 85 -3.87 -16.88 10.91
N ALA A 86 -2.96 -16.78 11.88
CA ALA A 86 -2.65 -17.89 12.78
C ALA A 86 -3.90 -18.33 13.58
N ALA A 87 -4.68 -17.39 14.12
CA ALA A 87 -5.91 -17.69 14.84
C ALA A 87 -6.95 -18.39 13.95
N VAL A 88 -7.15 -17.90 12.72
CA VAL A 88 -8.05 -18.53 11.73
C VAL A 88 -7.62 -19.96 11.42
N CYS A 89 -6.33 -20.18 11.18
CA CYS A 89 -5.79 -21.51 10.95
C CYS A 89 -6.03 -22.46 12.13
N GLN A 90 -5.90 -21.99 13.38
CA GLN A 90 -6.16 -22.82 14.57
C GLN A 90 -7.65 -23.17 14.72
N VAL A 91 -8.54 -22.22 14.46
CA VAL A 91 -9.99 -22.48 14.46
C VAL A 91 -10.36 -23.51 13.39
N GLY A 92 -9.77 -23.42 12.19
CA GLY A 92 -9.98 -24.40 11.13
C GLY A 92 -9.59 -25.83 11.55
N LYS A 93 -8.41 -25.98 12.18
CA LYS A 93 -7.96 -27.28 12.70
C LYS A 93 -8.88 -27.82 13.79
N LEU A 94 -9.31 -26.96 14.72
CA LEU A 94 -10.22 -27.36 15.80
C LEU A 94 -11.55 -27.89 15.23
N VAL A 95 -12.09 -27.24 14.21
CA VAL A 95 -13.33 -27.69 13.55
C VAL A 95 -13.13 -29.07 12.92
N GLU A 96 -12.02 -29.29 12.23
CA GLU A 96 -11.69 -30.58 11.62
C GLU A 96 -11.52 -31.68 12.68
N ASP A 97 -10.84 -31.39 13.79
CA ASP A 97 -10.66 -32.33 14.91
C ASP A 97 -11.99 -32.71 15.57
N VAL A 98 -12.91 -31.75 15.73
CA VAL A 98 -14.27 -32.01 16.26
C VAL A 98 -15.07 -32.89 15.30
N GLU A 99 -14.99 -32.64 14.00
CA GLU A 99 -15.69 -33.47 13.00
C GLU A 99 -15.11 -34.90 12.93
N ASN A 100 -13.79 -35.04 13.04
CA ASN A 100 -13.10 -36.33 13.06
C ASN A 100 -13.47 -37.16 14.30
N THR A 101 -13.45 -36.54 15.49
CA THR A 101 -13.83 -37.20 16.76
C THR A 101 -15.30 -37.60 16.77
N LEU A 102 -16.20 -36.75 16.27
CA LEU A 102 -17.61 -37.09 16.09
C LEU A 102 -17.80 -38.28 15.15
N SER A 103 -17.09 -38.28 14.03
CA SER A 103 -17.13 -39.36 13.04
C SER A 103 -16.61 -40.68 13.60
N GLN A 104 -15.55 -40.63 14.40
CA GLN A 104 -15.00 -41.80 15.10
C GLN A 104 -16.01 -42.36 16.12
N GLY A 105 -16.61 -41.50 16.95
CA GLY A 105 -17.64 -41.90 17.91
C GLY A 105 -18.88 -42.53 17.27
N LYS A 106 -19.29 -42.05 16.09
CA LYS A 106 -20.38 -42.66 15.30
C LYS A 106 -20.03 -44.05 14.77
N ARG A 107 -18.78 -44.32 14.41
CA ARG A 107 -18.35 -45.65 13.92
C ARG A 107 -18.27 -46.66 15.06
N THR A 108 -17.74 -46.27 16.21
CA THR A 108 -17.60 -47.17 17.38
C THR A 108 -18.95 -47.55 17.97
N SER A 109 -19.90 -46.61 18.04
CA SER A 109 -21.27 -46.88 18.48
C SER A 109 -22.04 -47.79 17.52
N LYS A 110 -21.88 -47.62 16.21
CA LYS A 110 -22.47 -48.52 15.19
C LYS A 110 -21.94 -49.95 15.30
N LEU A 111 -20.62 -50.11 15.49
CA LEU A 111 -20.01 -51.43 15.66
C LEU A 111 -20.52 -52.13 16.91
N ASN A 112 -20.62 -51.41 18.04
CA ASN A 112 -21.10 -51.98 19.30
C ASN A 112 -22.52 -52.58 19.15
N LEU A 113 -23.42 -51.89 18.45
CA LEU A 113 -24.77 -52.38 18.21
C LEU A 113 -24.81 -53.66 17.34
N CYS A 114 -23.91 -53.79 16.35
CA CYS A 114 -23.83 -55.01 15.52
C CYS A 114 -23.31 -56.23 16.28
N PHE A 115 -22.54 -56.07 17.36
CA PHE A 115 -22.06 -57.19 18.19
C PHE A 115 -23.08 -57.66 19.24
N LEU A 116 -24.14 -56.87 19.46
CA LEU A 116 -25.21 -57.14 20.41
C LEU A 116 -26.46 -57.77 19.78
N SER A 117 -26.50 -57.92 18.45
CA SER A 117 -27.57 -58.56 17.68
C SER A 117 -27.12 -59.89 17.08
#